data_AF-A0A543K9N0-F1
#
_entry.id   AF-A0A543K9N0-F1
#
_cell.length_a   1.000
_cell.length_b   1.000
_cell.length_c   1.000
_cell.angle_alpha   90.00
_cell.angle_beta   90.00
_cell.angle_gamma   90.00
#
_symmetry.space_group_name_H-M   'P 1'
#
loop_
_entity.id
_entity.type
_entity.pdbx_description
1 polymer ?
#
loop_
_entity_poly.entity_id
_entity_poly.type
_entity_poly.pdbx_seq_one_letter_code
_entity_poly.pdbx_strand_id
1 'polypeptide(L)'
;MIASFFGSIPAMILLTGILVGVSGALLGSFLVLRGNAMLTDAISHSIVFGIIVVWLLTGQMSGPVQVLGAALTGVLTVVLSELLARSRLVKMDAAIGLVFPALFAAGVLLISIYARDVHIDVETVLLGEIGFVWLNTVVLWGQQVPIAVATLGAVLVVNLVFVLVLWKELKLTTFDPGLAAALGFLPGVLHYAVLTLTSVTAVAAFDAVGAILFIAFVIVPPATAYLLTRRLWGVVVLAVALSVAACVAGYVLALRWNVSIAGMMASMTGVWFALALLLAPGHGLVAQALGQRSKRLDHDCRALVAHLFTHQNTPAMAEENTLRALVDHLRWPEPRALAAILRAHDRDLIERRAGLLTLRPKGNAEAEAIFGRIEPER
;
A
#
# COMPACT_ATOMS: atom_id res chain seq x y z
N MET A 1 -14.86 34.95 -10.36
CA MET A 1 -14.24 33.94 -9.48
C MET A 1 -14.24 32.55 -10.09
N ILE A 2 -15.39 32.00 -10.54
CA ILE A 2 -15.42 30.65 -11.16
C ILE A 2 -14.73 30.64 -12.53
N ALA A 3 -15.03 31.61 -13.41
CA ALA A 3 -14.38 31.71 -14.72
C ALA A 3 -12.85 31.93 -14.62
N SER A 4 -12.39 32.70 -13.63
CA SER A 4 -10.96 32.94 -13.39
C SER A 4 -10.23 31.68 -12.89
N PHE A 5 -10.93 30.77 -12.20
CA PHE A 5 -10.35 29.51 -11.75
C PHE A 5 -10.14 28.56 -12.92
N PHE A 6 -11.16 28.34 -13.76
CA PHE A 6 -11.04 27.47 -14.95
C PHE A 6 -10.07 28.01 -16.01
N GLY A 7 -9.86 29.32 -16.06
CA GLY A 7 -8.82 29.93 -16.92
C GLY A 7 -7.39 29.77 -16.41
N SER A 8 -7.17 29.29 -15.17
CA SER A 8 -5.82 29.17 -14.62
C SER A 8 -5.18 27.80 -14.90
N ILE A 9 -4.16 27.80 -15.76
CA ILE A 9 -3.43 26.58 -16.16
C ILE A 9 -2.90 25.80 -14.93
N PRO A 10 -2.24 26.44 -13.93
CA PRO A 10 -1.76 25.72 -12.75
C PRO A 10 -2.86 25.01 -11.97
N ALA A 11 -4.03 25.63 -11.83
CA ALA A 11 -5.14 25.04 -11.09
C ALA A 11 -5.74 23.85 -11.83
N MET A 12 -5.81 23.89 -13.17
CA MET A 12 -6.32 22.77 -13.95
C MET A 12 -5.40 21.54 -13.87
N ILE A 13 -4.09 21.75 -13.92
CA ILE A 13 -3.09 20.68 -13.74
C ILE A 13 -3.22 20.06 -12.35
N LEU A 14 -3.21 20.89 -11.29
CA LEU A 14 -3.36 20.43 -9.91
C LEU A 14 -4.68 19.73 -9.67
N LEU A 15 -5.79 20.28 -10.16
CA LEU A 15 -7.13 19.70 -10.03
C LEU A 15 -7.18 18.32 -10.68
N THR A 16 -6.60 18.17 -11.88
CA THR A 16 -6.54 16.89 -12.57
C THR A 16 -5.74 15.86 -11.76
N GLY A 17 -4.55 16.23 -11.29
CA GLY A 17 -3.73 15.36 -10.45
C GLY A 17 -4.42 14.97 -9.14
N ILE A 18 -5.16 15.90 -8.52
CA ILE A 18 -5.97 15.63 -7.33
C ILE A 18 -7.11 14.66 -7.67
N LEU A 19 -7.83 14.85 -8.78
CA LEU A 19 -8.92 13.97 -9.17
C LEU A 19 -8.44 12.54 -9.45
N VAL A 20 -7.30 12.37 -10.14
CA VAL A 20 -6.65 11.07 -10.33
C VAL A 20 -6.23 10.50 -8.98
N GLY A 21 -5.54 11.29 -8.15
CA GLY A 21 -5.03 10.85 -6.85
C GLY A 21 -6.12 10.40 -5.88
N VAL A 22 -7.24 11.12 -5.82
CA VAL A 22 -8.39 10.79 -4.97
C VAL A 22 -9.10 9.55 -5.52
N SER A 23 -9.41 9.53 -6.82
CA SER A 23 -10.10 8.39 -7.45
C SER A 23 -9.30 7.10 -7.32
N GLY A 24 -8.00 7.18 -7.56
CA GLY A 24 -7.07 6.07 -7.43
C GLY A 24 -6.92 5.61 -5.99
N ALA A 25 -6.74 6.53 -5.02
CA ALA A 25 -6.58 6.16 -3.61
C ALA A 25 -7.84 5.54 -3.00
N LEU A 26 -9.04 5.95 -3.42
CA LEU A 26 -10.31 5.39 -2.95
C LEU A 26 -10.40 3.89 -3.24
N LEU A 27 -10.23 3.50 -4.51
CA LEU A 27 -10.29 2.10 -4.93
C LEU A 27 -9.03 1.32 -4.54
N GLY A 28 -7.88 1.98 -4.66
CA GLY A 28 -6.56 1.46 -4.30
C GLY A 28 -6.45 1.01 -2.86
N SER A 29 -7.14 1.70 -1.93
CA SER A 29 -7.22 1.28 -0.53
C SER A 29 -7.75 -0.14 -0.37
N PHE A 30 -8.77 -0.53 -1.12
CA PHE A 30 -9.31 -1.89 -1.07
C PHE A 30 -8.40 -2.88 -1.80
N LEU A 31 -7.79 -2.48 -2.92
CA LEU A 31 -6.89 -3.36 -3.68
C LEU A 31 -5.63 -3.70 -2.90
N VAL A 32 -5.00 -2.71 -2.25
CA VAL A 32 -3.82 -2.91 -1.40
C VAL A 32 -4.14 -3.81 -0.22
N LEU A 33 -5.26 -3.57 0.48
CA LEU A 33 -5.69 -4.40 1.61
C LEU A 33 -6.01 -5.85 1.22
N ARG A 34 -6.46 -6.08 -0.02
CA ARG A 34 -6.72 -7.42 -0.57
C ARG A 34 -5.48 -8.11 -1.14
N GLY A 35 -4.31 -7.46 -1.14
CA GLY A 35 -3.08 -7.99 -1.75
C GLY A 35 -3.09 -7.96 -3.29
N ASN A 36 -3.99 -7.18 -3.89
CA ASN A 36 -4.23 -7.13 -5.33
C ASN A 36 -3.55 -5.93 -6.01
N ALA A 37 -2.55 -5.32 -5.37
CA ALA A 37 -1.88 -4.13 -5.90
C ALA A 37 -1.23 -4.36 -7.28
N MET A 38 -0.65 -5.54 -7.51
CA MET A 38 -0.05 -5.91 -8.80
C MET A 38 -1.07 -6.03 -9.95
N LEU A 39 -2.36 -6.28 -9.65
CA LEU A 39 -3.39 -6.31 -10.68
C LEU A 39 -3.64 -4.93 -11.29
N THR A 40 -3.47 -3.85 -10.51
CA THR A 40 -3.62 -2.48 -11.04
C THR A 40 -2.58 -2.16 -12.11
N ASP A 41 -1.34 -2.58 -11.91
CA ASP A 41 -0.25 -2.40 -12.87
C ASP A 41 -0.55 -3.16 -14.16
N ALA A 42 -0.93 -4.44 -14.03
CA ALA A 42 -1.32 -5.28 -15.14
C ALA A 42 -2.51 -4.73 -15.95
N ILE A 43 -3.53 -4.19 -15.28
CA ILE A 43 -4.67 -3.53 -15.93
C ILE A 43 -4.19 -2.32 -16.74
N SER A 44 -3.32 -1.48 -16.16
CA SER A 44 -2.87 -0.24 -16.79
C SER A 44 -2.14 -0.51 -18.11
N HIS A 45 -1.35 -1.57 -18.16
CA HIS A 45 -0.64 -1.98 -19.38
C HIS A 45 -1.53 -2.74 -20.37
N SER A 46 -2.52 -3.52 -19.92
CA SER A 46 -3.37 -4.27 -20.84
C SER A 46 -4.43 -3.42 -21.56
N ILE A 47 -4.76 -2.23 -21.04
CA ILE A 47 -5.72 -1.28 -21.65
C ILE A 47 -5.46 -1.03 -23.13
N VAL A 48 -4.19 -0.96 -23.56
CA VAL A 48 -3.80 -0.74 -24.97
C VAL A 48 -4.45 -1.75 -25.91
N PHE A 49 -4.54 -3.02 -25.48
CA PHE A 49 -5.20 -4.07 -26.27
C PHE A 49 -6.70 -3.80 -26.43
N GLY A 50 -7.37 -3.35 -25.38
CA GLY A 50 -8.80 -3.00 -25.45
C GLY A 50 -9.06 -1.82 -26.36
N ILE A 51 -8.21 -0.79 -26.28
CA ILE A 51 -8.29 0.42 -27.11
C ILE A 51 -8.23 0.06 -28.60
N ILE A 52 -7.24 -0.74 -29.02
CA ILE A 52 -7.10 -1.09 -30.44
C ILE A 52 -8.22 -2.02 -30.93
N VAL A 53 -8.67 -2.98 -30.11
CA VAL A 53 -9.75 -3.89 -30.48
C VAL A 53 -11.06 -3.14 -30.72
N VAL A 54 -11.42 -2.18 -29.84
CA VAL A 54 -12.61 -1.35 -30.06
C VAL A 54 -12.46 -0.50 -31.31
N TRP A 55 -11.30 0.10 -31.52
CA TRP A 55 -11.06 0.90 -32.72
C TRP A 55 -11.22 0.07 -34.00
N LEU A 56 -10.70 -1.15 -34.05
CA LEU A 56 -10.85 -2.04 -35.21
C LEU A 56 -12.31 -2.41 -35.50
N LEU A 57 -13.14 -2.54 -34.45
CA LEU A 57 -14.54 -2.92 -34.59
C LEU A 57 -15.47 -1.75 -34.91
N THR A 58 -15.13 -0.54 -34.45
CA THR A 58 -16.06 0.62 -34.47
C THR A 58 -15.54 1.83 -35.22
N GLY A 59 -14.22 1.89 -35.49
CA GLY A 59 -13.53 3.06 -36.03
C GLY A 59 -13.45 4.25 -35.07
N GLN A 60 -13.94 4.13 -33.83
CA GLN A 60 -13.97 5.24 -32.87
C GLN A 60 -12.64 5.34 -32.11
N MET A 61 -12.11 6.56 -31.99
CA MET A 61 -10.87 6.85 -31.25
C MET A 61 -11.12 7.27 -29.80
N SER A 62 -12.33 7.74 -29.50
CA SER A 62 -12.70 8.23 -28.18
C SER A 62 -14.19 8.01 -27.93
N GLY A 63 -14.59 8.05 -26.66
CA GLY A 63 -15.98 7.97 -26.25
C GLY A 63 -16.31 6.78 -25.35
N PRO A 64 -17.59 6.60 -25.00
CA PRO A 64 -18.03 5.62 -24.00
C PRO A 64 -17.70 4.17 -24.39
N VAL A 65 -17.78 3.84 -25.69
CA VAL A 65 -17.48 2.50 -26.20
C VAL A 65 -16.00 2.15 -26.05
N GLN A 66 -15.12 3.14 -26.29
CA GLN A 66 -13.67 3.01 -26.10
C GLN A 66 -13.34 2.73 -24.64
N VAL A 67 -13.93 3.50 -23.72
CA VAL A 67 -13.77 3.31 -22.27
C VAL A 67 -14.27 1.93 -21.85
N LEU A 68 -15.41 1.48 -22.39
CA LEU A 68 -15.96 0.17 -22.07
C LEU A 68 -15.03 -0.96 -22.52
N GLY A 69 -14.53 -0.93 -23.75
CA GLY A 69 -13.63 -1.99 -24.22
C GLY A 69 -12.29 -2.01 -23.51
N ALA A 70 -11.71 -0.84 -23.24
CA ALA A 70 -10.52 -0.72 -22.40
C ALA A 70 -10.76 -1.27 -20.98
N ALA A 71 -11.91 -0.93 -20.37
CA ALA A 71 -12.30 -1.45 -19.07
C ALA A 71 -12.45 -2.98 -19.07
N LEU A 72 -13.10 -3.53 -20.09
CA LEU A 72 -13.29 -4.96 -20.30
C LEU A 72 -11.97 -5.71 -20.47
N THR A 73 -10.97 -5.12 -21.12
CA THR A 73 -9.64 -5.73 -21.21
C THR A 73 -8.94 -5.79 -19.85
N GLY A 74 -9.11 -4.78 -18.99
CA GLY A 74 -8.65 -4.88 -17.61
C GLY A 74 -9.29 -6.05 -16.86
N VAL A 75 -10.61 -6.23 -17.00
CA VAL A 75 -11.33 -7.38 -16.41
C VAL A 75 -10.84 -8.71 -17.00
N LEU A 76 -10.67 -8.77 -18.33
CA LEU A 76 -10.13 -9.94 -19.03
C LEU A 76 -8.73 -10.30 -18.50
N THR A 77 -7.88 -9.30 -18.25
CA THR A 77 -6.53 -9.50 -17.71
C THR A 77 -6.57 -10.17 -16.34
N VAL A 78 -7.45 -9.71 -15.46
CA VAL A 78 -7.63 -10.33 -14.14
C VAL A 78 -8.16 -11.74 -14.28
N VAL A 79 -9.21 -11.95 -15.09
CA VAL A 79 -9.82 -13.28 -15.28
C VAL A 79 -8.80 -14.27 -15.83
N LEU A 80 -8.03 -13.91 -16.85
CA LEU A 80 -6.98 -14.76 -17.42
C LEU A 80 -5.88 -15.06 -16.39
N SER A 81 -5.46 -14.07 -15.61
CA SER A 81 -4.44 -14.24 -14.56
C SER A 81 -4.94 -15.19 -13.47
N GLU A 82 -6.20 -15.03 -13.03
CA GLU A 82 -6.82 -15.90 -12.04
C GLU A 82 -7.03 -17.31 -12.56
N LEU A 83 -7.46 -17.50 -13.81
CA LEU A 83 -7.61 -18.82 -14.43
C LEU A 83 -6.27 -19.54 -14.51
N LEU A 84 -5.22 -18.84 -14.90
CA LEU A 84 -3.87 -19.39 -14.96
C LEU A 84 -3.34 -19.73 -13.55
N ALA A 85 -3.57 -18.87 -12.56
CA ALA A 85 -3.21 -19.16 -11.17
C ALA A 85 -4.01 -20.35 -10.58
N ARG A 86 -5.29 -20.51 -10.95
CA ARG A 86 -6.15 -21.63 -10.54
C ARG A 86 -5.68 -22.99 -11.07
N SER A 87 -4.94 -23.00 -12.19
CA SER A 87 -4.32 -24.24 -12.71
C SER A 87 -3.27 -24.83 -11.76
N ARG A 88 -2.80 -24.06 -10.76
CA ARG A 88 -1.71 -24.40 -9.83
C ARG A 88 -0.34 -24.62 -10.49
N LEU A 89 -0.21 -24.35 -11.79
CA LEU A 89 1.06 -24.45 -12.52
C LEU A 89 1.99 -23.27 -12.25
N VAL A 90 1.41 -22.09 -11.98
CA VAL A 90 2.15 -20.86 -11.70
C VAL A 90 1.51 -20.09 -10.55
N LYS A 91 2.32 -19.32 -9.81
CA LYS A 91 1.84 -18.43 -8.74
C LYS A 91 1.10 -17.23 -9.34
N MET A 92 0.22 -16.60 -8.54
CA MET A 92 -0.55 -15.43 -8.98
C MET A 92 0.33 -14.32 -9.56
N ASP A 93 1.42 -13.94 -8.87
CA ASP A 93 2.32 -12.88 -9.35
C ASP A 93 2.95 -13.21 -10.71
N ALA A 94 3.31 -14.48 -10.93
CA ALA A 94 3.82 -14.96 -12.20
C ALA A 94 2.73 -15.02 -13.28
N ALA A 95 1.51 -15.42 -12.92
CA ALA A 95 0.38 -15.42 -13.84
C ALA A 95 0.06 -14.01 -14.36
N ILE A 96 0.03 -13.03 -13.46
CA ILE A 96 -0.12 -11.61 -13.79
C ILE A 96 1.00 -11.20 -14.74
N GLY A 97 2.26 -11.49 -14.38
CA GLY A 97 3.45 -11.19 -15.16
C GLY A 97 3.54 -11.88 -16.53
N LEU A 98 2.74 -12.90 -16.80
CA LEU A 98 2.66 -13.56 -18.12
C LEU A 98 1.52 -13.00 -18.97
N VAL A 99 0.36 -12.74 -18.36
CA VAL A 99 -0.84 -12.32 -19.07
C VAL A 99 -0.75 -10.87 -19.54
N PHE A 100 -0.31 -9.94 -18.69
CA PHE A 100 -0.31 -8.53 -19.08
C PHE A 100 0.68 -8.22 -20.21
N PRO A 101 1.92 -8.75 -20.24
CA PRO A 101 2.83 -8.48 -21.36
C PRO A 101 2.33 -9.11 -22.65
N ALA A 102 1.66 -10.27 -22.58
CA ALA A 102 1.08 -10.93 -23.74
C ALA A 102 -0.04 -10.07 -24.36
N LEU A 103 -0.97 -9.55 -23.54
CA LEU A 103 -2.02 -8.65 -24.00
C LEU A 103 -1.45 -7.32 -24.52
N PHE A 104 -0.50 -6.72 -23.80
CA PHE A 104 0.16 -5.49 -24.24
C PHE A 104 0.87 -5.68 -25.59
N ALA A 105 1.67 -6.74 -25.74
CA ALA A 105 2.34 -7.07 -27.00
C ALA A 105 1.35 -7.32 -28.14
N ALA A 106 0.25 -8.04 -27.88
CA ALA A 106 -0.81 -8.23 -28.86
C ALA A 106 -1.44 -6.89 -29.27
N GLY A 107 -1.68 -5.98 -28.31
CA GLY A 107 -2.21 -4.64 -28.58
C GLY A 107 -1.27 -3.83 -29.47
N VAL A 108 0.02 -3.78 -29.13
CA VAL A 108 1.05 -3.09 -29.92
C VAL A 108 1.18 -3.69 -31.32
N LEU A 109 1.15 -5.01 -31.47
CA LEU A 109 1.18 -5.67 -32.77
C LEU A 109 -0.04 -5.32 -33.63
N LEU A 110 -1.24 -5.31 -33.05
CA LEU A 110 -2.46 -4.91 -33.76
C LEU A 110 -2.38 -3.44 -34.22
N ILE A 111 -1.89 -2.54 -33.37
CA ILE A 111 -1.65 -1.14 -33.74
C ILE A 111 -0.66 -1.08 -34.93
N SER A 112 0.46 -1.79 -34.84
CA SER A 112 1.49 -1.77 -35.89
C SER A 112 1.00 -2.36 -37.22
N ILE A 113 0.10 -3.34 -37.20
CA ILE A 113 -0.38 -3.97 -38.43
C ILE A 113 -1.47 -3.11 -39.09
N TYR A 114 -2.44 -2.65 -38.31
CA TYR A 114 -3.71 -2.10 -38.81
C TYR A 114 -3.87 -0.58 -38.66
N ALA A 115 -3.11 0.06 -37.76
CA ALA A 115 -3.21 1.50 -37.47
C ALA A 115 -1.95 2.27 -37.88
N ARG A 116 -1.17 1.75 -38.84
CA ARG A 116 0.14 2.28 -39.27
C ARG A 116 0.09 3.74 -39.79
N ASP A 117 -1.03 4.13 -40.41
CA ASP A 117 -1.23 5.47 -40.98
C ASP A 117 -2.08 6.41 -40.09
N VAL A 118 -2.60 5.88 -38.98
CA VAL A 118 -3.25 6.73 -37.98
C VAL A 118 -2.12 7.30 -37.13
N HIS A 119 -1.97 8.62 -37.14
CA HIS A 119 -1.11 9.34 -36.19
C HIS A 119 -1.72 9.27 -34.79
N ILE A 120 -1.88 8.06 -34.24
CA ILE A 120 -1.99 7.85 -32.81
C ILE A 120 -0.59 8.19 -32.33
N ASP A 121 -0.40 9.42 -31.91
CA ASP A 121 0.87 9.89 -31.42
C ASP A 121 1.22 9.02 -30.21
N VAL A 122 2.05 8.00 -30.46
CA VAL A 122 2.29 6.89 -29.54
C VAL A 122 2.91 7.46 -28.26
N GLU A 123 3.62 8.58 -28.33
CA GLU A 123 4.13 9.30 -27.16
C GLU A 123 3.01 9.99 -26.37
N THR A 124 2.04 10.63 -27.05
CA THR A 124 0.91 11.29 -26.38
C THR A 124 -0.03 10.27 -25.73
N VAL A 125 -0.23 9.12 -26.37
CA VAL A 125 -1.03 8.01 -25.81
C VAL A 125 -0.26 7.25 -24.74
N LEU A 126 1.04 6.99 -24.89
CA LEU A 126 1.78 6.18 -23.92
C LEU A 126 2.27 6.96 -22.68
N LEU A 127 2.51 8.26 -22.78
CA LEU A 127 3.11 9.03 -21.67
C LEU A 127 2.11 9.89 -20.89
N GLY A 128 0.94 10.22 -21.45
CA GLY A 128 -0.11 10.99 -20.78
C GLY A 128 0.44 12.21 -20.03
N GLU A 129 0.71 13.31 -20.75
CA GLU A 129 1.42 14.44 -20.16
C GLU A 129 0.45 15.43 -19.48
N ILE A 130 0.39 15.38 -18.14
CA ILE A 130 -0.47 16.24 -17.33
C ILE A 130 -0.24 17.74 -17.55
N GLY A 131 0.93 18.14 -18.05
CA GLY A 131 1.23 19.51 -18.42
C GLY A 131 0.37 20.07 -19.56
N PHE A 132 -0.20 19.22 -20.41
CA PHE A 132 -0.99 19.62 -21.59
C PHE A 132 -2.51 19.49 -21.40
N VAL A 133 -2.98 19.12 -20.22
CA VAL A 133 -4.40 18.87 -19.97
C VAL A 133 -5.30 20.08 -20.28
N TRP A 134 -4.77 21.29 -20.17
CA TRP A 134 -5.48 22.54 -20.42
C TRP A 134 -5.76 22.81 -21.91
N LEU A 135 -5.13 22.08 -22.83
CA LEU A 135 -5.30 22.26 -24.27
C LEU A 135 -6.60 21.64 -24.80
N ASN A 136 -7.06 20.54 -24.19
CA ASN A 136 -8.23 19.81 -24.66
C ASN A 136 -9.44 20.10 -23.75
N THR A 137 -10.25 21.08 -24.14
CA THR A 137 -11.37 21.57 -23.33
C THR A 137 -12.72 21.31 -23.98
N VAL A 138 -13.72 21.10 -23.14
CA VAL A 138 -15.15 21.08 -23.50
C VAL A 138 -15.85 22.27 -22.85
N VAL A 139 -16.86 22.81 -23.53
CA VAL A 139 -17.71 23.86 -22.96
C VAL A 139 -18.77 23.20 -22.07
N LEU A 140 -18.58 23.30 -20.75
CA LEU A 140 -19.60 22.95 -19.77
C LEU A 140 -20.16 24.23 -19.16
N TRP A 141 -21.48 24.40 -19.21
CA TRP A 141 -22.18 25.49 -18.49
C TRP A 141 -21.64 26.89 -18.87
N GLY A 142 -21.22 27.05 -20.13
CA GLY A 142 -20.63 28.29 -20.65
C GLY A 142 -19.17 28.54 -20.24
N GLN A 143 -18.51 27.57 -19.61
CA GLN A 143 -17.09 27.64 -19.21
C GLN A 143 -16.27 26.60 -19.97
N GLN A 144 -15.05 26.95 -20.36
CA GLN A 144 -14.10 25.99 -20.93
C GLN A 144 -13.46 25.19 -19.79
N VAL A 145 -13.72 23.88 -19.78
CA VAL A 145 -13.20 22.95 -18.76
C VAL A 145 -12.42 21.85 -19.47
N PRO A 146 -11.22 21.48 -19.01
CA PRO A 146 -10.50 20.33 -19.55
C PRO A 146 -11.36 19.07 -19.55
N ILE A 147 -11.35 18.32 -20.66
CA ILE A 147 -12.12 17.07 -20.78
C ILE A 147 -11.73 16.10 -19.66
N ALA A 148 -10.43 16.01 -19.34
CA ALA A 148 -9.90 15.19 -18.25
C ALA A 148 -10.53 15.54 -16.89
N VAL A 149 -10.71 16.82 -16.58
CA VAL A 149 -11.34 17.26 -15.31
C VAL A 149 -12.80 16.82 -15.26
N ALA A 150 -13.53 16.94 -16.38
CA ALA A 150 -14.92 16.52 -16.44
C ALA A 150 -15.07 14.99 -16.34
N THR A 151 -14.26 14.22 -17.08
CA THR A 151 -14.31 12.74 -17.07
C THR A 151 -13.87 12.18 -15.73
N LEU A 152 -12.74 12.62 -15.18
CA LEU A 152 -12.26 12.19 -13.87
C LEU A 152 -13.16 12.66 -12.74
N GLY A 153 -13.78 13.84 -12.86
CA GLY A 153 -14.80 14.30 -11.92
C GLY A 153 -16.01 13.38 -11.89
N ALA A 154 -16.52 12.96 -13.05
CA ALA A 154 -17.63 12.00 -13.13
C ALA A 154 -17.23 10.62 -12.57
N VAL A 155 -16.06 10.12 -12.92
CA VAL A 155 -15.53 8.85 -12.40
C VAL A 155 -15.34 8.90 -10.89
N LEU A 156 -14.82 10.00 -10.36
CA LEU A 156 -14.67 10.21 -8.92
C LEU A 156 -16.02 10.12 -8.21
N VAL A 157 -17.06 10.78 -8.74
CA VAL A 157 -18.42 10.72 -8.17
C VAL A 157 -18.93 9.29 -8.17
N VAL A 158 -18.79 8.55 -9.27
CA VAL A 158 -19.19 7.14 -9.36
C VAL A 158 -18.45 6.29 -8.33
N ASN A 159 -17.12 6.44 -8.23
CA ASN A 159 -16.30 5.70 -7.27
C ASN A 159 -16.68 6.04 -5.82
N LEU A 160 -16.92 7.32 -5.53
CA LEU A 160 -17.30 7.78 -4.20
C LEU A 160 -18.68 7.23 -3.81
N VAL A 161 -19.67 7.31 -4.71
CA VAL A 161 -21.01 6.74 -4.47
C VAL A 161 -20.91 5.23 -4.25
N PHE A 162 -20.16 4.51 -5.08
CA PHE A 162 -19.93 3.07 -4.93
C PHE A 162 -19.34 2.73 -3.56
N VAL A 163 -18.27 3.43 -3.14
CA VAL A 163 -17.60 3.18 -1.85
C VAL A 163 -18.49 3.54 -0.66
N LEU A 164 -19.24 4.64 -0.74
CA LEU A 164 -20.11 5.08 0.36
C LEU A 164 -21.34 4.18 0.53
N VAL A 165 -22.01 3.83 -0.58
CA VAL A 165 -23.20 2.98 -0.55
C VAL A 165 -22.86 1.56 -0.13
N LEU A 166 -21.76 1.00 -0.65
CA LEU A 166 -21.34 -0.37 -0.38
C LEU A 166 -20.27 -0.47 0.70
N TRP A 167 -20.18 0.53 1.59
CA TRP A 167 -19.11 0.61 2.59
C TRP A 167 -19.04 -0.63 3.49
N LYS A 168 -20.20 -1.11 3.95
CA LYS A 168 -20.28 -2.28 4.86
C LYS A 168 -19.89 -3.57 4.14
N GLU A 169 -20.31 -3.74 2.89
CA GLU A 169 -20.02 -4.90 2.05
C GLU A 169 -18.55 -4.93 1.63
N LEU A 170 -18.00 -3.79 1.19
CA LEU A 170 -16.59 -3.66 0.83
C LEU A 170 -15.68 -3.90 2.03
N LYS A 171 -16.04 -3.38 3.21
CA LYS A 171 -15.31 -3.65 4.45
C LYS A 171 -15.29 -5.14 4.76
N LEU A 172 -16.46 -5.79 4.78
CA LEU A 172 -16.55 -7.18 5.18
C LEU A 172 -15.82 -8.09 4.18
N THR A 173 -16.07 -7.92 2.87
CA THR A 173 -15.42 -8.72 1.82
C THR A 173 -13.90 -8.53 1.75
N THR A 174 -13.38 -7.39 2.22
CA THR A 174 -11.94 -7.13 2.23
C THR A 174 -11.22 -7.87 3.37
N PHE A 175 -11.86 -8.02 4.53
CA PHE A 175 -11.23 -8.64 5.70
C PHE A 175 -11.64 -10.11 5.90
N ASP A 176 -12.87 -10.48 5.53
CA ASP A 176 -13.38 -11.84 5.64
C ASP A 176 -14.39 -12.16 4.50
N PRO A 177 -13.89 -12.62 3.34
CA PRO A 177 -14.74 -13.07 2.24
C PRO A 177 -15.67 -14.23 2.61
N GLY A 178 -15.26 -15.09 3.55
CA GLY A 178 -16.03 -16.26 3.97
C GLY A 178 -17.26 -15.86 4.79
N LEU A 179 -17.07 -14.99 5.77
CA LEU A 179 -18.16 -14.39 6.53
C LEU A 179 -19.08 -13.55 5.64
N ALA A 180 -18.51 -12.81 4.67
CA ALA A 180 -19.32 -12.08 3.70
C ALA A 180 -20.24 -12.98 2.89
N ALA A 181 -19.74 -14.12 2.40
CA ALA A 181 -20.55 -15.10 1.69
C ALA A 181 -21.62 -15.72 2.61
N ALA A 182 -21.28 -16.03 3.87
CA ALA A 182 -22.24 -16.58 4.84
C ALA A 182 -23.38 -15.61 5.19
N LEU A 183 -23.11 -14.29 5.17
CA LEU A 183 -24.12 -13.25 5.37
C LEU A 183 -24.93 -12.92 4.11
N GLY A 184 -24.75 -13.67 3.02
CA GLY A 184 -25.51 -13.52 1.78
C GLY A 184 -24.95 -12.48 0.80
N PHE A 185 -23.77 -11.92 1.05
CA PHE A 185 -23.10 -11.08 0.08
C PHE A 185 -22.41 -11.92 -1.00
N LEU A 186 -22.03 -11.27 -2.10
CA LEU A 186 -21.33 -11.89 -3.24
C LEU A 186 -19.90 -11.33 -3.33
N PRO A 187 -18.92 -11.87 -2.58
CA PRO A 187 -17.55 -11.35 -2.57
C PRO A 187 -16.90 -11.28 -3.95
N GLY A 188 -17.17 -12.28 -4.82
CA GLY A 188 -16.67 -12.30 -6.19
C GLY A 188 -17.18 -11.12 -7.02
N VAL A 189 -18.46 -10.77 -6.92
CA VAL A 189 -19.04 -9.62 -7.63
C VAL A 189 -18.41 -8.33 -7.16
N LEU A 190 -18.23 -8.15 -5.84
CA LEU A 190 -17.60 -6.95 -5.28
C LEU A 190 -16.11 -6.85 -5.61
N HIS A 191 -15.43 -7.99 -5.76
CA HIS A 191 -14.05 -8.04 -6.25
C HIS A 191 -13.94 -7.53 -7.69
N TYR A 192 -14.71 -8.11 -8.62
CA TYR A 192 -14.70 -7.64 -10.00
C TYR A 192 -15.26 -6.23 -10.18
N ALA A 193 -16.19 -5.78 -9.32
CA ALA A 193 -16.68 -4.41 -9.34
C ALA A 193 -15.56 -3.40 -9.02
N VAL A 194 -14.77 -3.64 -7.96
CA VAL A 194 -13.61 -2.80 -7.62
C VAL A 194 -12.60 -2.78 -8.75
N LEU A 195 -12.30 -3.94 -9.36
CA LEU A 195 -11.36 -4.03 -10.48
C LEU A 195 -11.88 -3.32 -11.73
N THR A 196 -13.16 -3.46 -12.04
CA THR A 196 -13.79 -2.79 -13.19
C THR A 196 -13.76 -1.29 -13.01
N LEU A 197 -14.14 -0.77 -11.84
CA LEU A 197 -14.07 0.66 -11.54
C LEU A 197 -12.63 1.17 -11.56
N THR A 198 -11.67 0.37 -11.09
CA THR A 198 -10.25 0.72 -11.16
C THR A 198 -9.79 0.81 -12.61
N SER A 199 -10.21 -0.14 -13.46
CA SER A 199 -9.93 -0.14 -14.90
C SER A 199 -10.54 1.08 -15.59
N VAL A 200 -11.81 1.41 -15.32
CA VAL A 200 -12.46 2.63 -15.84
C VAL A 200 -11.70 3.88 -15.39
N THR A 201 -11.27 3.93 -14.13
CA THR A 201 -10.49 5.05 -13.59
C THR A 201 -9.11 5.15 -14.26
N ALA A 202 -8.46 4.01 -14.50
CA ALA A 202 -7.17 3.94 -15.19
C ALA A 202 -7.29 4.53 -16.60
N VAL A 203 -8.30 4.11 -17.36
CA VAL A 203 -8.56 4.60 -18.72
C VAL A 203 -8.86 6.10 -18.71
N ALA A 204 -9.70 6.57 -17.79
CA ALA A 204 -10.02 7.99 -17.67
C ALA A 204 -8.81 8.86 -17.28
N ALA A 205 -7.85 8.29 -16.54
CA ALA A 205 -6.61 8.96 -16.14
C ALA A 205 -5.49 8.84 -17.17
N PHE A 206 -5.53 7.82 -18.04
CA PHE A 206 -4.44 7.43 -18.92
C PHE A 206 -4.00 8.58 -19.85
N ASP A 207 -4.93 9.14 -20.62
CA ASP A 207 -4.63 10.25 -21.54
C ASP A 207 -4.20 11.53 -20.80
N ALA A 208 -4.68 11.73 -19.57
CA ALA A 208 -4.49 12.96 -18.83
C ALA A 208 -3.16 13.00 -18.06
N VAL A 209 -2.70 11.85 -17.54
CA VAL A 209 -1.66 11.80 -16.51
C VAL A 209 -0.68 10.63 -16.71
N GLY A 210 -1.01 9.69 -17.59
CA GLY A 210 -0.20 8.52 -17.90
C GLY A 210 -0.37 7.37 -16.92
N ALA A 211 0.05 6.18 -17.33
CA ALA A 211 -0.08 4.96 -16.54
C ALA A 211 0.72 5.02 -15.21
N ILE A 212 1.94 5.53 -15.25
CA ILE A 212 2.87 5.46 -14.11
C ILE A 212 2.34 6.26 -12.91
N LEU A 213 1.90 7.50 -13.13
CA LEU A 213 1.40 8.33 -12.04
C LEU A 213 0.04 7.82 -11.52
N PHE A 214 -0.81 7.28 -12.40
CA PHE A 214 -2.02 6.59 -11.96
C PHE A 214 -1.71 5.42 -11.02
N ILE A 215 -0.82 4.50 -11.44
CA ILE A 215 -0.41 3.35 -10.62
C ILE A 215 0.19 3.81 -9.29
N ALA A 216 1.04 4.84 -9.31
CA ALA A 216 1.64 5.40 -8.11
C ALA A 216 0.57 5.85 -7.11
N PHE A 217 -0.48 6.56 -7.55
CA PHE A 217 -1.57 7.00 -6.68
C PHE A 217 -2.48 5.88 -6.19
N VAL A 218 -2.70 4.84 -7.00
CA VAL A 218 -3.53 3.68 -6.60
C VAL A 218 -2.83 2.83 -5.55
N ILE A 219 -1.50 2.72 -5.60
CA ILE A 219 -0.75 1.77 -4.76
C ILE A 219 -0.08 2.47 -3.56
N VAL A 220 0.71 3.52 -3.80
CA VAL A 220 1.67 4.02 -2.81
C VAL A 220 0.99 4.78 -1.66
N PRO A 221 0.07 5.75 -1.89
CA PRO A 221 -0.64 6.41 -0.80
C PRO A 221 -1.47 5.46 0.07
N PRO A 222 -2.23 4.49 -0.48
CA PRO A 222 -2.92 3.52 0.36
C PRO A 222 -2.01 2.58 1.13
N ALA A 223 -0.89 2.13 0.53
CA ALA A 223 0.12 1.36 1.25
C ALA A 223 0.75 2.17 2.40
N THR A 224 1.04 3.45 2.15
CA THR A 224 1.55 4.39 3.16
C THR A 224 0.54 4.56 4.30
N ALA A 225 -0.74 4.79 3.97
CA ALA A 225 -1.80 4.94 4.95
C ALA A 225 -2.00 3.67 5.80
N TYR A 226 -1.89 2.49 5.19
CA TYR A 226 -1.96 1.21 5.88
C TYR A 226 -0.87 1.01 6.93
N LEU A 227 0.34 1.57 6.71
CA LEU A 227 1.40 1.57 7.72
C LEU A 227 1.10 2.48 8.93
N LEU A 228 0.32 3.54 8.72
CA LEU A 228 0.05 4.57 9.72
C LEU A 228 -1.19 4.30 10.57
N THR A 229 -2.18 3.54 10.08
CA THR A 229 -3.43 3.29 10.82
C THR A 229 -3.97 1.88 10.61
N ARG A 230 -4.70 1.39 11.63
CA ARG A 230 -5.35 0.06 11.62
C ARG A 230 -6.83 0.13 11.26
N ARG A 231 -7.43 1.32 11.17
CA ARG A 231 -8.85 1.49 10.87
C ARG A 231 -9.04 1.72 9.38
N LEU A 232 -9.89 0.92 8.71
CA LEU A 232 -10.16 1.04 7.27
C LEU A 232 -10.54 2.46 6.84
N TRP A 233 -11.43 3.13 7.58
CA TRP A 233 -11.81 4.51 7.28
C TRP A 233 -10.60 5.46 7.34
N GLY A 234 -9.69 5.22 8.29
CA GLY A 234 -8.46 5.97 8.43
C GLY A 234 -7.52 5.72 7.26
N VAL A 235 -7.43 4.48 6.77
CA VAL A 235 -6.62 4.13 5.59
C VAL A 235 -7.10 4.93 4.38
N VAL A 236 -8.41 4.92 4.11
CA VAL A 236 -8.98 5.64 2.95
C VAL A 236 -8.76 7.15 3.05
N VAL A 237 -9.06 7.76 4.21
CA VAL A 237 -8.91 9.21 4.40
C VAL A 237 -7.44 9.64 4.31
N LEU A 238 -6.53 8.90 4.95
CA LEU A 238 -5.10 9.20 4.89
C LEU A 238 -4.55 8.98 3.48
N ALA A 239 -4.97 7.94 2.76
CA ALA A 239 -4.54 7.70 1.39
C ALA A 239 -4.92 8.87 0.47
N VAL A 240 -6.16 9.36 0.57
CA VAL A 240 -6.62 10.54 -0.17
C VAL A 240 -5.82 11.78 0.22
N ALA A 241 -5.61 12.03 1.52
CA ALA A 241 -4.84 13.17 1.99
C ALA A 241 -3.39 13.13 1.50
N LEU A 242 -2.76 11.95 1.51
CA LEU A 242 -1.40 11.74 1.02
C LEU A 242 -1.30 11.91 -0.50
N SER A 243 -2.29 11.44 -1.27
CA SER A 243 -2.37 11.70 -2.72
C SER A 243 -2.44 13.20 -3.03
N VAL A 244 -3.30 13.94 -2.31
CA VAL A 244 -3.43 15.40 -2.47
C VAL A 244 -2.13 16.10 -2.10
N ALA A 245 -1.52 15.72 -0.97
CA ALA A 245 -0.25 16.28 -0.52
C ALA A 245 0.88 16.01 -1.52
N ALA A 246 0.97 14.80 -2.07
CA ALA A 246 1.93 14.43 -3.10
C ALA A 246 1.70 15.20 -4.42
N CYS A 247 0.45 15.43 -4.80
CA CYS A 247 0.10 16.23 -5.97
C CYS A 247 0.58 17.69 -5.81
N VAL A 248 0.24 18.33 -4.68
CA VAL A 248 0.61 19.73 -4.41
C VAL A 248 2.13 19.89 -4.28
N ALA A 249 2.77 19.08 -3.43
CA ALA A 249 4.23 19.14 -3.24
C ALA A 249 4.97 18.81 -4.53
N GLY A 250 4.50 17.79 -5.25
CA GLY A 250 5.11 17.35 -6.50
C GLY A 250 5.04 18.40 -7.59
N TYR A 251 3.89 19.06 -7.75
CA TYR A 251 3.74 20.15 -8.71
C TYR A 251 4.68 21.32 -8.42
N VAL A 252 4.74 21.79 -7.17
CA VAL A 252 5.59 22.93 -6.77
C VAL A 252 7.08 22.61 -7.00
N LEU A 253 7.52 21.40 -6.63
CA LEU A 253 8.90 20.96 -6.82
C LEU A 253 9.23 20.73 -8.30
N ALA A 254 8.29 20.22 -9.09
CA ALA A 254 8.47 20.03 -10.54
C ALA A 254 8.75 21.36 -11.24
N LEU A 255 7.98 22.41 -10.91
CA LEU A 255 8.21 23.75 -11.43
C LEU A 255 9.53 24.34 -10.97
N ARG A 256 9.92 24.10 -9.71
CA ARG A 256 11.17 24.63 -9.15
C ARG A 256 12.41 24.02 -9.79
N TRP A 257 12.35 22.73 -10.13
CA TRP A 257 13.47 21.99 -10.70
C TRP A 257 13.37 21.78 -12.22
N ASN A 258 12.29 22.26 -12.85
CA ASN A 258 12.02 22.12 -14.28
C ASN A 258 12.09 20.65 -14.76
N VAL A 259 11.36 19.77 -14.07
CA VAL A 259 11.27 18.33 -14.35
C VAL A 259 9.82 17.90 -14.61
N SER A 260 9.61 16.65 -15.06
CA SER A 260 8.28 16.08 -15.30
C SER A 260 7.36 16.26 -14.09
N ILE A 261 6.20 16.88 -14.30
CA ILE A 261 5.19 17.09 -13.27
C ILE A 261 4.67 15.74 -12.76
N ALA A 262 4.33 14.84 -13.68
CA ALA A 262 3.84 13.52 -13.34
C ALA A 262 4.88 12.70 -12.56
N GLY A 263 6.14 12.69 -13.02
CA GLY A 263 7.25 12.00 -12.36
C GLY A 263 7.52 12.54 -10.96
N MET A 264 7.46 13.85 -10.75
CA MET A 264 7.69 14.46 -9.43
C MET A 264 6.53 14.20 -8.46
N MET A 265 5.27 14.25 -8.91
CA MET A 265 4.11 13.85 -8.10
C MET A 265 4.22 12.38 -7.67
N ALA A 266 4.58 11.47 -8.59
CA ALA A 266 4.80 10.07 -8.29
C ALA A 266 5.95 9.91 -7.27
N SER A 267 7.07 10.60 -7.48
CA SER A 267 8.22 10.59 -6.57
C SER A 267 7.85 11.03 -5.16
N MET A 268 7.00 12.07 -5.03
CA MET A 268 6.53 12.53 -3.73
C MET A 268 5.69 11.48 -3.00
N THR A 269 4.91 10.64 -3.69
CA THR A 269 4.24 9.50 -3.02
C THR A 269 5.26 8.54 -2.41
N GLY A 270 6.37 8.28 -3.11
CA GLY A 270 7.48 7.47 -2.61
C GLY A 270 8.19 8.09 -1.40
N VAL A 271 8.39 9.42 -1.38
CA VAL A 271 8.93 10.14 -0.22
C VAL A 271 8.02 9.98 1.00
N TRP A 272 6.70 10.16 0.84
CA TRP A 272 5.74 9.95 1.92
C TRP A 272 5.75 8.51 2.44
N PHE A 273 5.84 7.54 1.53
CA PHE A 273 5.98 6.13 1.89
C PHE A 273 7.26 5.86 2.69
N ALA A 274 8.41 6.37 2.24
CA ALA A 274 9.68 6.20 2.94
C ALA A 274 9.64 6.83 4.35
N LEU A 275 9.06 8.02 4.48
CA LEU A 275 8.87 8.67 5.77
C LEU A 275 7.96 7.83 6.69
N ALA A 276 6.84 7.31 6.17
CA ALA A 276 5.98 6.43 6.95
C ALA A 276 6.69 5.13 7.33
N LEU A 277 7.46 4.51 6.43
CA LEU A 277 8.20 3.28 6.71
C LEU A 277 9.24 3.48 7.83
N LEU A 278 9.85 4.65 7.91
CA LEU A 278 10.81 4.97 8.97
C LEU A 278 10.11 5.31 10.29
N LEU A 279 9.04 6.10 10.24
CA LEU A 279 8.43 6.75 11.41
C LEU A 279 7.15 6.07 11.92
N ALA A 280 6.59 5.10 11.20
CA ALA A 280 5.28 4.53 11.52
C ALA A 280 5.25 3.93 12.95
N PRO A 281 4.23 4.28 13.76
CA PRO A 281 4.11 3.77 15.12
C PRO A 281 3.84 2.25 15.11
N GLY A 282 4.76 1.48 15.69
CA GLY A 282 4.63 0.03 15.90
C GLY A 282 5.11 -0.86 14.75
N HIS A 283 5.13 -0.38 13.50
CA HIS A 283 5.65 -1.12 12.34
C HIS A 283 6.86 -0.47 11.67
N GLY A 284 7.13 0.81 11.96
CA GLY A 284 8.25 1.52 11.36
C GLY A 284 9.59 0.91 11.78
N LEU A 285 10.58 0.96 10.88
CA LEU A 285 11.89 0.35 11.13
C LEU A 285 12.54 0.90 12.41
N VAL A 286 12.34 2.19 12.71
CA VAL A 286 12.85 2.82 13.93
C VAL A 286 12.11 2.30 15.17
N ALA A 287 10.78 2.23 15.12
CA ALA A 287 9.97 1.70 16.23
C ALA A 287 10.28 0.22 16.50
N GLN A 288 10.50 -0.58 15.45
CA GLN A 288 10.93 -1.97 15.58
C GLN A 288 12.34 -2.08 16.17
N ALA A 289 13.31 -1.29 15.68
CA ALA A 289 14.67 -1.31 16.20
C ALA A 289 14.73 -0.90 17.68
N LEU A 290 13.99 0.14 18.07
CA LEU A 290 13.90 0.58 19.48
C LEU A 290 13.16 -0.44 20.35
N GLY A 291 12.07 -1.02 19.82
CA GLY A 291 11.29 -2.05 20.51
C GLY A 291 12.04 -3.38 20.68
N GLN A 292 12.86 -3.79 19.72
CA GLN A 292 13.71 -4.98 19.80
C GLN A 292 14.74 -4.85 20.91
N ARG A 293 15.31 -3.66 21.13
CA ARG A 293 16.22 -3.40 22.26
C ARG A 293 15.54 -3.65 23.60
N SER A 294 14.33 -3.11 23.80
CA SER A 294 13.57 -3.34 25.03
C SER A 294 13.16 -4.81 25.17
N LYS A 295 12.73 -5.48 24.09
CA LYS A 295 12.36 -6.90 24.11
C LYS A 295 13.56 -7.80 24.43
N ARG A 296 14.74 -7.49 23.89
CA ARG A 296 15.97 -8.23 24.17
C ARG A 296 16.40 -8.05 25.62
N LEU A 297 16.34 -6.82 26.15
CA LEU A 297 16.62 -6.56 27.57
C LEU A 297 15.62 -7.25 28.50
N ASP A 298 14.33 -7.27 28.13
CA ASP A 298 13.31 -7.96 28.92
C ASP A 298 13.49 -9.50 28.87
N HIS A 299 13.92 -10.05 27.73
CA HIS A 299 14.28 -11.47 27.61
C HIS A 299 15.53 -11.81 28.45
N ASP A 300 16.59 -10.99 28.35
CA ASP A 300 17.81 -11.16 29.13
C ASP A 300 17.50 -11.03 30.64
N CYS A 301 16.64 -10.10 31.04
CA CYS A 301 16.14 -9.97 32.41
C CYS A 301 15.44 -11.25 32.91
N ARG A 302 14.60 -11.86 32.09
CA ARG A 302 13.92 -13.13 32.43
C ARG A 302 14.87 -14.31 32.52
N ALA A 303 15.83 -14.41 31.59
CA ALA A 303 16.86 -15.44 31.64
C ALA A 303 17.74 -15.31 32.90
N LEU A 304 18.09 -14.07 33.29
CA LEU A 304 18.79 -13.79 34.55
C LEU A 304 17.96 -14.25 35.76
N VAL A 305 16.68 -13.88 35.81
CA VAL A 305 15.79 -14.27 36.92
C VAL A 305 15.66 -15.80 37.02
N ALA A 306 15.52 -16.50 35.90
CA ALA A 306 15.45 -17.96 35.87
C ALA A 306 16.77 -18.63 36.31
N HIS A 307 17.92 -18.09 35.89
CA HIS A 307 19.24 -18.55 36.33
C HIS A 307 19.39 -18.42 37.86
N LEU A 308 19.10 -17.23 38.40
CA LEU A 308 19.19 -16.96 39.83
C LEU A 308 18.25 -17.85 40.65
N PHE A 309 17.07 -18.16 40.12
CA PHE A 309 16.09 -19.06 40.76
C PHE A 309 16.59 -20.51 40.77
N THR A 310 17.21 -20.97 39.68
CA THR A 310 17.72 -22.35 39.56
C THR A 310 18.82 -22.64 40.57
N HIS A 311 19.64 -21.64 40.90
CA HIS A 311 20.71 -21.76 41.89
C HIS A 311 20.30 -21.27 43.29
N GLN A 312 19.05 -20.82 43.46
CA GLN A 312 18.51 -20.40 44.75
C GLN A 312 18.50 -21.59 45.71
N ASN A 313 19.08 -21.43 46.90
CA ASN A 313 19.23 -22.49 47.92
C ASN A 313 20.13 -23.67 47.54
N THR A 314 20.98 -23.53 46.52
CA THR A 314 22.03 -24.52 46.22
C THR A 314 23.34 -24.16 46.93
N PRO A 315 24.19 -25.14 47.29
CA PRO A 315 25.51 -24.86 47.88
C PRO A 315 26.43 -24.05 46.94
N ALA A 316 26.18 -24.09 45.62
CA ALA A 316 26.91 -23.33 44.61
C ALA A 316 26.41 -21.87 44.45
N MET A 317 25.38 -21.44 45.19
CA MET A 317 24.77 -20.11 45.05
C MET A 317 25.79 -18.96 45.15
N ALA A 318 26.75 -19.06 46.07
CA ALA A 318 27.75 -18.01 46.30
C ALA A 318 28.69 -17.79 45.12
N GLU A 319 28.87 -18.82 44.27
CA GLU A 319 29.72 -18.76 43.07
C GLU A 319 28.87 -18.40 41.85
N GLU A 320 27.70 -19.03 41.70
CA GLU A 320 26.81 -18.96 40.52
C GLU A 320 25.99 -17.67 40.40
N ASN A 321 25.64 -17.01 41.52
CA ASN A 321 24.82 -15.80 41.53
C ASN A 321 25.67 -14.52 41.57
N THR A 322 26.78 -14.52 40.83
CA THR A 322 27.69 -13.38 40.70
C THR A 322 27.73 -12.86 39.27
N LEU A 323 28.12 -11.59 39.08
CA LEU A 323 28.30 -11.02 37.73
C LEU A 323 29.27 -11.86 36.88
N ARG A 324 30.32 -12.41 37.51
CA ARG A 324 31.34 -13.22 36.85
C ARG A 324 30.78 -14.54 36.33
N ALA A 325 29.99 -15.24 37.14
CA ALA A 325 29.32 -16.48 36.71
C ALA A 325 28.32 -16.23 35.56
N LEU A 326 27.67 -15.08 35.49
CA LEU A 326 26.82 -14.73 34.34
C LEU A 326 27.63 -14.56 33.04
N VAL A 327 28.85 -14.04 33.13
CA VAL A 327 29.74 -13.93 31.97
C VAL A 327 30.26 -15.30 31.53
N ASP A 328 30.63 -16.14 32.50
CA ASP A 328 31.28 -17.43 32.25
C ASP A 328 30.27 -18.54 31.86
N HIS A 329 29.14 -18.66 32.56
CA HIS A 329 28.18 -19.76 32.39
C HIS A 329 27.08 -19.47 31.38
N LEU A 330 26.54 -18.24 31.36
CA LEU A 330 25.59 -17.83 30.32
C LEU A 330 26.29 -17.37 29.04
N ARG A 331 27.64 -17.27 29.03
CA ARG A 331 28.48 -16.77 27.93
C ARG A 331 28.05 -15.37 27.48
N TRP A 332 27.62 -14.54 28.41
CA TRP A 332 27.19 -13.18 28.09
C TRP A 332 28.38 -12.22 28.15
N PRO A 333 28.57 -11.36 27.13
CA PRO A 333 29.55 -10.29 27.26
C PRO A 333 29.18 -9.38 28.43
N GLU A 334 30.16 -8.92 29.19
CA GLU A 334 29.98 -8.14 30.43
C GLU A 334 29.00 -6.96 30.29
N PRO A 335 29.01 -6.16 29.19
CA PRO A 335 28.02 -5.09 29.00
C PRO A 335 26.57 -5.57 28.93
N ARG A 336 26.33 -6.79 28.40
CA ARG A 336 25.00 -7.40 28.31
C ARG A 336 24.53 -7.87 29.69
N ALA A 337 25.40 -8.53 30.45
CA ALA A 337 25.10 -8.96 31.81
C ALA A 337 24.77 -7.77 32.73
N LEU A 338 25.56 -6.69 32.65
CA LEU A 338 25.30 -5.46 33.40
C LEU A 338 23.97 -4.82 33.02
N ALA A 339 23.65 -4.74 31.72
CA ALA A 339 22.38 -4.20 31.26
C ALA A 339 21.16 -5.01 31.74
N ALA A 340 21.27 -6.34 31.78
CA ALA A 340 20.22 -7.21 32.32
C ALA A 340 20.04 -7.03 33.83
N ILE A 341 21.14 -6.90 34.58
CA ILE A 341 21.12 -6.65 36.03
C ILE A 341 20.47 -5.29 36.34
N LEU A 342 20.88 -4.22 35.65
CA LEU A 342 20.31 -2.89 35.85
C LEU A 342 18.80 -2.89 35.55
N ARG A 343 18.39 -3.52 34.46
CA ARG A 343 16.97 -3.66 34.08
C ARG A 343 16.17 -4.47 35.11
N ALA A 344 16.74 -5.56 35.63
CA ALA A 344 16.10 -6.39 36.66
C ALA A 344 16.02 -5.67 38.01
N HIS A 345 17.01 -4.84 38.33
CA HIS A 345 17.02 -4.00 39.52
C HIS A 345 15.97 -2.88 39.43
N ASP A 346 15.89 -2.17 38.30
CA ASP A 346 14.86 -1.14 38.04
C ASP A 346 13.43 -1.69 38.14
N ARG A 347 13.24 -2.99 37.83
CA ARG A 347 11.95 -3.68 37.93
C ARG A 347 11.66 -4.25 39.32
N ASP A 348 12.56 -4.07 40.28
CA ASP A 348 12.50 -4.60 41.64
C ASP A 348 12.45 -6.13 41.69
N LEU A 349 13.11 -6.80 40.73
CA LEU A 349 13.17 -8.26 40.64
C LEU A 349 14.37 -8.84 41.40
N ILE A 350 15.46 -8.08 41.48
CA ILE A 350 16.71 -8.51 42.11
C ILE A 350 17.25 -7.46 43.09
N GLU A 351 18.03 -7.93 44.04
CA GLU A 351 18.83 -7.11 44.96
C GLU A 351 20.29 -7.57 44.88
N ARG A 352 21.23 -6.64 45.04
CA ARG A 352 22.66 -6.96 45.14
C ARG A 352 23.11 -6.77 46.58
N ARG A 353 23.54 -7.86 47.23
CA ARG A 353 24.08 -7.83 48.61
C ARG A 353 25.51 -8.40 48.61
N ALA A 354 26.48 -7.60 49.04
CA ALA A 354 27.89 -8.01 49.14
C ALA A 354 28.48 -8.67 47.87
N GLY A 355 28.02 -8.25 46.67
CA GLY A 355 28.46 -8.81 45.39
C GLY A 355 27.61 -9.96 44.85
N LEU A 356 26.73 -10.53 45.66
CA LEU A 356 25.77 -11.59 45.31
C LEU A 356 24.45 -11.00 44.78
N LEU A 357 23.90 -11.61 43.73
CA LEU A 357 22.60 -11.28 43.16
C LEU A 357 21.53 -12.19 43.77
N THR A 358 20.52 -11.62 44.42
CA THR A 358 19.43 -12.36 45.05
C THR A 358 18.08 -11.91 44.52
N LEU A 359 17.14 -12.84 44.34
CA LEU A 359 15.78 -12.53 43.91
C LEU A 359 14.98 -11.85 45.03
N ARG A 360 14.20 -10.85 44.66
CA ARG A 360 13.17 -10.23 45.51
C ARG A 360 11.85 -11.03 45.40
N PRO A 361 10.85 -10.80 46.28
CA PRO A 361 9.57 -11.51 46.22
C PRO A 361 8.91 -11.44 44.83
N LYS A 362 9.01 -10.30 44.15
CA LYS A 362 8.52 -10.10 42.79
C LYS A 362 9.31 -10.89 41.74
N GLY A 363 10.63 -11.00 41.90
CA GLY A 363 11.50 -11.83 41.05
C GLY A 363 11.21 -13.33 41.20
N ASN A 364 10.96 -13.80 42.44
CA ASN A 364 10.53 -15.19 42.68
C ASN A 364 9.20 -15.49 41.99
N ALA A 365 8.20 -14.61 42.12
CA ALA A 365 6.90 -14.80 41.46
C ALA A 365 7.03 -14.82 39.91
N GLU A 366 7.92 -14.00 39.34
CA GLU A 366 8.18 -14.02 37.89
C GLU A 366 8.93 -15.29 37.46
N ALA A 367 9.88 -15.79 38.27
CA ALA A 367 10.55 -17.07 38.02
C ALA A 367 9.59 -18.27 38.09
N GLU A 368 8.75 -18.34 39.12
CA GLU A 368 7.72 -19.38 39.27
C GLU A 368 6.75 -19.39 38.09
N ALA A 369 6.35 -18.22 37.59
CA ALA A 369 5.52 -18.12 36.38
C ALA A 369 6.24 -18.58 35.09
N ILE A 370 7.57 -18.49 35.03
CA ILE A 370 8.37 -19.00 33.91
C ILE A 370 8.42 -20.53 33.97
N PHE A 371 8.70 -21.12 35.13
CA PHE A 371 8.80 -22.57 35.30
C PHE A 371 7.43 -23.28 35.32
N GLY A 372 6.39 -22.66 35.85
CA GLY A 372 5.01 -23.18 35.84
C GLY A 372 4.35 -23.21 34.45
N ARG A 373 4.93 -22.52 33.45
CA ARG A 373 4.52 -22.66 32.03
C ARG A 373 5.15 -23.86 31.33
N ILE A 374 6.04 -24.60 31.99
CA ILE A 374 6.80 -25.73 31.43
C ILE A 374 6.23 -27.08 31.94
N GLU A 375 5.15 -27.08 32.72
CA GLU A 375 4.47 -28.33 33.06
C GLU A 375 3.84 -28.96 31.80
N PRO A 376 4.23 -30.20 31.43
CA PRO A 376 3.64 -30.88 30.29
C PRO A 376 2.18 -31.20 30.59
N GLU A 377 1.31 -30.99 29.59
CA GLU A 377 0.01 -31.66 29.54
C GLU A 377 0.22 -33.13 29.91
N ARG A 378 -0.37 -33.55 31.02
CA ARG A 378 -0.44 -34.94 31.45
C ARG A 378 -1.68 -35.61 30.88
#